data_AF-A0A6A4GWR3-F1
#
_entry.id   AF-A0A6A4GWR3-F1
#
_cell.length_a   1.000
_cell.length_b   1.000
_cell.length_c   1.000
_cell.angle_alpha   90.00
_cell.angle_beta   90.00
_cell.angle_gamma   90.00
#
_symmetry.space_group_name_H-M   'P 1'
#
loop_
_entity.id
_entity.type
_entity.pdbx_description
1 polymer ?
#
loop_
_entity_poly.entity_id
_entity_poly.type
_entity_poly.pdbx_seq_one_letter_code
_entity_poly.pdbx_strand_id
1 'polypeptide(L)'
;MEDNVAGGDYDPFWKGFPYCDIHDAITPDVLHQLYQGVIKHLISWIQSLMTKDKFDSRLRSLPPAFGVHHFKDGISNLSQVTGPERKTLSKILIACLVGKIDSHSIIAARSLLDFIHLVQYPSHDGRTLRYAEEALDSWHANRAYFKEKEVRDHFNIPKFHSLLHYIPLIKLKATTDNGNTEAFEHLHITFAKYGWRASNKRDAFPQMITWLSRQEKVASYDFFRQWKSRTKLEEGGLKDDVEDDAMPVTDPGEAEVVVALDNLKKKFGVQLAKRAPEPNKTLEKISCDHNAPMFIDALKHFINGLCKEPLPQKKLLTTPLPFARFDVWHQVKIALLGLFEDEELSETVKAVPIWRRSDISRFDTIIVLQDEQAESPGVAGKKTCVTMSLPLFLHFQDVALVVFE
;
A
#
# COMPACT_ATOMS: atom_id res chain seq x y z
N MET A 1 32.99 -14.83 30.45
CA MET A 1 31.95 -13.93 29.92
C MET A 1 31.23 -14.76 28.88
N GLU A 2 30.22 -15.53 29.29
CA GLU A 2 28.82 -15.05 29.29
C GLU A 2 28.45 -14.49 27.92
N ASP A 3 28.43 -15.39 26.92
CA ASP A 3 27.78 -15.12 25.64
C ASP A 3 26.29 -14.93 25.92
N ASN A 4 25.93 -13.66 25.99
CA ASN A 4 24.57 -13.19 26.18
C ASN A 4 23.73 -13.73 25.01
N VAL A 5 22.84 -14.67 25.30
CA VAL A 5 21.99 -15.41 24.33
C VAL A 5 21.09 -14.47 23.49
N ALA A 6 21.08 -13.17 23.80
CA ALA A 6 20.39 -12.12 23.05
C ALA A 6 21.26 -11.37 22.02
N GLY A 7 22.58 -11.62 21.92
CA GLY A 7 23.43 -11.09 20.83
C GLY A 7 23.47 -9.57 20.68
N GLY A 8 23.15 -8.81 21.73
CA GLY A 8 23.25 -7.36 21.70
C GLY A 8 24.69 -6.90 21.88
N ASP A 9 25.27 -6.28 20.88
CA ASP A 9 26.51 -5.52 21.02
C ASP A 9 26.22 -4.22 21.81
N TYR A 10 27.04 -3.94 22.82
CA TYR A 10 26.93 -2.72 23.63
C TYR A 10 27.58 -1.53 22.93
N ASP A 11 28.42 -1.77 21.91
CA ASP A 11 28.89 -0.72 21.03
C ASP A 11 27.80 -0.40 20.00
N PRO A 12 27.32 0.86 19.91
CA PRO A 12 26.34 1.22 18.90
C PRO A 12 26.91 0.93 17.51
N PHE A 13 26.17 0.23 16.67
CA PHE A 13 26.63 -0.16 15.33
C PHE A 13 27.08 1.05 14.47
N TRP A 14 26.60 2.26 14.80
CA TRP A 14 26.91 3.51 14.11
C TRP A 14 28.15 4.26 14.65
N LYS A 15 28.81 3.77 15.71
CA LYS A 15 29.97 4.41 16.38
C LYS A 15 31.14 4.74 15.44
N GLY A 16 31.32 3.97 14.37
CA GLY A 16 32.35 4.17 13.35
C GLY A 16 31.96 5.07 12.17
N PHE A 17 30.75 5.64 12.18
CA PHE A 17 30.20 6.40 11.05
C PHE A 17 30.07 7.89 11.41
N PRO A 18 31.16 8.69 11.28
CA PRO A 18 31.20 10.08 11.76
C PRO A 18 30.26 11.04 11.03
N TYR A 19 29.72 10.64 9.87
CA TYR A 19 28.78 11.41 9.06
C TYR A 19 27.34 10.86 9.10
N CYS A 20 27.07 9.87 9.95
CA CYS A 20 25.74 9.30 10.12
C CYS A 20 25.10 9.87 11.39
N ASP A 21 24.07 10.71 11.23
CA ASP A 21 23.17 11.02 12.34
C ASP A 21 22.13 9.89 12.45
N ILE A 22 22.23 9.11 13.53
CA ILE A 22 21.28 8.02 13.79
C ILE A 22 19.86 8.55 14.02
N HIS A 23 19.70 9.78 14.47
CA HIS A 23 18.40 10.40 14.68
C HIS A 23 17.69 10.63 13.33
N ASP A 24 18.46 10.98 12.29
CA ASP A 24 17.96 11.10 10.93
C ASP A 24 17.69 9.74 10.28
N ALA A 25 18.11 8.62 10.85
CA ALA A 25 17.74 7.29 10.36
C ALA A 25 16.34 6.86 10.83
N ILE A 26 15.83 7.42 11.93
CA ILE A 26 14.55 7.03 12.51
C ILE A 26 13.40 7.57 11.65
N THR A 27 12.49 6.69 11.24
CA THR A 27 11.27 7.05 10.49
C THR A 27 10.06 7.15 11.41
N PRO A 28 9.03 7.93 11.04
CA PRO A 28 7.75 7.90 11.75
C PRO A 28 7.13 6.51 11.67
N ASP A 29 6.64 6.00 12.81
CA ASP A 29 6.00 4.69 12.89
C ASP A 29 4.58 4.85 13.43
N VAL A 30 3.61 4.76 12.52
CA VAL A 30 2.19 4.93 12.82
C VAL A 30 1.69 3.86 13.79
N LEU A 31 2.08 2.60 13.60
CA LEU A 31 1.59 1.50 14.42
C LEU A 31 2.09 1.62 15.86
N HIS A 32 3.41 1.73 16.06
CA HIS A 32 3.99 1.66 17.41
C HIS A 32 4.11 3.01 18.11
N GLN A 33 4.17 4.13 17.38
CA GLN A 33 4.24 5.45 18.01
C GLN A 33 2.84 6.04 18.19
N LEU A 34 2.01 6.05 17.15
CA LEU A 34 0.69 6.68 17.22
C LEU A 34 -0.35 5.75 17.86
N TYR A 35 -0.63 4.59 17.29
CA TYR A 35 -1.70 3.72 17.79
C TYR A 35 -1.34 3.01 19.10
N GLN A 36 -0.21 2.30 19.15
CA GLN A 36 0.19 1.59 20.37
C GLN A 36 0.88 2.48 21.42
N GLY A 37 1.28 3.70 21.04
CA GLY A 37 1.84 4.71 21.95
C GLY A 37 0.82 5.75 22.36
N VAL A 38 0.59 6.75 21.51
CA VAL A 38 -0.23 7.94 21.80
C VAL A 38 -1.69 7.57 22.11
N ILE A 39 -2.36 6.82 21.24
CA ILE A 39 -3.77 6.41 21.45
C ILE A 39 -3.91 5.52 22.69
N LYS A 40 -2.93 4.65 22.96
CA LYS A 40 -2.91 3.85 24.19
C LYS A 40 -2.96 4.71 25.45
N HIS A 41 -2.12 5.74 25.52
CA HIS A 41 -2.10 6.66 26.65
C HIS A 41 -3.38 7.49 26.72
N LEU A 42 -3.84 8.02 25.59
CA LEU A 42 -5.07 8.81 25.52
C LEU A 42 -6.29 8.04 26.05
N ILE A 43 -6.47 6.78 25.64
CA ILE A 43 -7.56 5.93 26.14
C ILE A 43 -7.44 5.74 27.65
N SER A 44 -6.23 5.49 28.16
CA SER A 44 -6.01 5.35 29.60
C SER A 44 -6.39 6.61 30.36
N TRP A 45 -6.05 7.79 29.84
CA TRP A 45 -6.40 9.07 30.47
C TRP A 45 -7.90 9.35 30.44
N ILE A 46 -8.56 9.01 29.34
CA ILE A 46 -10.03 9.10 29.23
C ILE A 46 -10.71 8.18 30.24
N GLN A 47 -10.23 6.94 30.39
CA GLN A 47 -10.74 6.01 31.40
C GLN A 47 -10.55 6.55 32.83
N SER A 48 -9.49 7.32 33.11
CA SER A 48 -9.35 8.01 34.40
C SER A 48 -10.35 9.16 34.56
N LEU A 49 -10.61 9.93 33.50
CA LEU A 49 -11.54 11.08 33.55
C LEU A 49 -13.01 10.67 33.76
N MET A 50 -13.45 9.61 33.08
CA MET A 50 -14.87 9.23 33.09
C MET A 50 -15.16 7.87 33.72
N THR A 51 -14.15 7.18 34.25
CA THR A 51 -14.17 5.77 34.68
C THR A 51 -14.30 4.77 33.53
N LYS A 52 -13.75 3.57 33.75
CA LYS A 52 -13.80 2.44 32.82
C LYS A 52 -15.24 2.03 32.49
N ASP A 53 -16.10 1.92 33.50
CA ASP A 53 -17.49 1.46 33.34
C ASP A 53 -18.33 2.41 32.48
N LYS A 54 -18.17 3.73 32.65
CA LYS A 54 -18.91 4.70 31.82
C LYS A 54 -18.38 4.67 30.39
N PHE A 55 -17.06 4.56 30.20
CA PHE A 55 -16.49 4.45 28.87
C PHE A 55 -16.98 3.20 28.13
N ASP A 56 -16.96 2.04 28.79
CA ASP A 56 -17.47 0.78 28.23
C ASP A 56 -18.98 0.80 28.01
N SER A 57 -19.76 1.46 28.88
CA SER A 57 -21.19 1.70 28.64
C SER A 57 -21.42 2.52 27.36
N ARG A 58 -20.60 3.55 27.10
CA ARG A 58 -20.69 4.34 25.86
C ARG A 58 -20.35 3.52 24.64
N LEU A 59 -19.28 2.73 24.68
CA LEU A 59 -18.88 1.84 23.59
C LEU A 59 -20.00 0.85 23.22
N ARG A 60 -20.65 0.26 24.23
CA ARG A 60 -21.81 -0.65 24.04
C ARG A 60 -23.03 0.04 23.45
N SER A 61 -23.23 1.32 23.76
CA SER A 61 -24.40 2.08 23.30
C SER A 61 -24.29 2.55 21.84
N LEU A 62 -23.11 2.45 21.20
CA LEU A 62 -22.96 2.87 19.82
C LEU A 62 -23.70 1.91 18.88
N PRO A 63 -24.50 2.42 17.93
CA PRO A 63 -25.12 1.57 16.94
C PRO A 63 -24.05 0.88 16.07
N PRO A 64 -24.32 -0.34 15.58
CA PRO A 64 -23.46 -0.98 14.60
C PRO A 64 -23.22 -0.06 13.39
N ALA A 65 -21.97 0.04 12.95
CA ALA A 65 -21.56 0.86 11.82
C ALA A 65 -20.65 0.07 10.87
N PHE A 66 -20.78 0.31 9.57
CA PHE A 66 -19.99 -0.38 8.56
C PHE A 66 -18.50 -0.06 8.72
N GLY A 67 -17.64 -1.08 8.70
CA GLY A 67 -16.18 -0.91 8.81
C GLY A 67 -15.67 -0.52 10.21
N VAL A 68 -16.50 -0.65 11.24
CA VAL A 68 -16.15 -0.39 12.64
C VAL A 68 -16.52 -1.60 13.49
N HIS A 69 -15.55 -2.15 14.22
CA HIS A 69 -15.80 -3.23 15.17
C HIS A 69 -16.63 -2.74 16.36
N HIS A 70 -17.70 -3.47 16.68
CA HIS A 70 -18.60 -3.15 17.80
C HIS A 70 -18.10 -3.80 19.10
N PHE A 71 -17.86 -3.00 20.14
CA PHE A 71 -17.35 -3.45 21.43
C PHE A 71 -18.50 -3.80 22.40
N LYS A 72 -19.15 -4.95 22.15
CA LYS A 72 -20.31 -5.43 22.92
C LYS A 72 -20.06 -5.60 24.43
N ASP A 73 -18.81 -5.88 24.82
CA ASP A 73 -18.39 -6.07 26.21
C ASP A 73 -17.48 -4.94 26.71
N GLY A 74 -17.39 -3.83 25.96
CA GLY A 74 -16.42 -2.77 26.21
C GLY A 74 -14.99 -3.19 25.89
N ILE A 75 -14.01 -2.45 26.45
CA ILE A 75 -12.58 -2.75 26.30
C ILE A 75 -11.87 -3.09 27.61
N SER A 76 -12.48 -2.81 28.77
CA SER A 76 -11.78 -2.97 30.05
C SER A 76 -11.48 -4.42 30.40
N ASN A 77 -12.23 -5.36 29.85
CA ASN A 77 -12.05 -6.81 30.05
C ASN A 77 -11.03 -7.43 29.07
N LEU A 78 -10.53 -6.67 28.11
CA LEU A 78 -9.54 -7.17 27.15
C LEU A 78 -8.17 -7.24 27.82
N SER A 79 -7.61 -8.44 27.92
CA SER A 79 -6.28 -8.67 28.48
C SER A 79 -5.18 -8.01 27.64
N GLN A 80 -5.36 -7.94 26.32
CA GLN A 80 -4.54 -7.18 25.39
C GLN A 80 -5.40 -6.52 24.32
N VAL A 81 -5.18 -5.22 24.11
CA VAL A 81 -5.78 -4.47 23.00
C VAL A 81 -4.78 -4.38 21.85
N THR A 82 -5.12 -5.05 20.75
CA THR A 82 -4.37 -5.17 19.51
C THR A 82 -4.36 -3.86 18.70
N GLY A 83 -3.46 -3.77 17.71
CA GLY A 83 -3.40 -2.65 16.77
C GLY A 83 -4.73 -2.37 16.04
N PRO A 84 -5.37 -3.38 15.43
CA PRO A 84 -6.67 -3.22 14.77
C PRO A 84 -7.78 -2.73 15.70
N GLU A 85 -7.83 -3.20 16.94
CA GLU A 85 -8.80 -2.72 17.94
C GLU A 85 -8.56 -1.25 18.28
N ARG A 86 -7.30 -0.82 18.43
CA ARG A 86 -6.96 0.60 18.66
C ARG A 86 -7.32 1.47 17.46
N LYS A 87 -7.07 1.02 16.23
CA LYS A 87 -7.49 1.70 15.00
C LYS A 87 -9.02 1.84 14.95
N THR A 88 -9.76 0.85 15.41
CA THR A 88 -11.22 0.96 15.53
C THR A 88 -11.61 1.97 16.60
N LEU A 89 -11.02 1.88 17.80
CA LEU A 89 -11.31 2.81 18.89
C LEU A 89 -11.07 4.26 18.49
N SER A 90 -10.00 4.56 17.74
CA SER A 90 -9.76 5.93 17.25
C SER A 90 -10.88 6.48 16.37
N LYS A 91 -11.60 5.63 15.62
CA LYS A 91 -12.71 6.07 14.75
C LYS A 91 -13.95 6.49 15.55
N ILE A 92 -14.17 5.87 16.71
CA ILE A 92 -15.38 6.06 17.51
C ILE A 92 -15.16 6.84 18.81
N LEU A 93 -13.90 7.12 19.16
CA LEU A 93 -13.52 7.67 20.45
C LEU A 93 -14.31 8.92 20.80
N ILE A 94 -14.32 9.92 19.91
CA ILE A 94 -14.99 11.22 20.16
C ILE A 94 -16.48 11.05 20.44
N ALA A 95 -17.17 10.18 19.71
CA ALA A 95 -18.60 9.91 19.94
C ALA A 95 -18.87 9.40 21.36
N CYS A 96 -17.93 8.65 21.96
CA CYS A 96 -18.04 8.21 23.35
C CYS A 96 -17.87 9.35 24.37
N LEU A 97 -17.10 10.39 24.05
CA LEU A 97 -16.72 11.46 24.98
C LEU A 97 -17.75 12.59 25.08
N VAL A 98 -18.48 12.86 23.99
CA VAL A 98 -19.43 13.98 23.89
C VAL A 98 -20.44 13.95 25.04
N GLY A 99 -20.55 15.07 25.76
CA GLY A 99 -21.47 15.24 26.88
C GLY A 99 -21.10 14.48 28.15
N LYS A 100 -19.89 13.91 28.25
CA LYS A 100 -19.43 13.14 29.41
C LYS A 100 -18.14 13.65 30.05
N ILE A 101 -17.30 14.34 29.29
CA ILE A 101 -16.09 14.98 29.79
C ILE A 101 -16.06 16.44 29.31
N ASP A 102 -15.16 17.23 29.89
CA ASP A 102 -14.98 18.64 29.56
C ASP A 102 -14.55 18.87 28.10
N SER A 103 -14.97 20.01 27.53
CA SER A 103 -14.67 20.38 26.14
C SER A 103 -13.17 20.43 25.86
N HIS A 104 -12.33 20.88 26.79
CA HIS A 104 -10.87 20.92 26.61
C HIS A 104 -10.29 19.52 26.40
N SER A 105 -10.78 18.51 27.14
CA SER A 105 -10.38 17.11 26.92
C SER A 105 -10.82 16.58 25.56
N ILE A 106 -12.04 16.94 25.13
CA ILE A 106 -12.58 16.52 23.84
C ILE A 106 -11.76 17.14 22.71
N ILE A 107 -11.44 18.44 22.81
CA ILE A 107 -10.59 19.14 21.84
C ILE A 107 -9.21 18.48 21.80
N ALA A 108 -8.56 18.28 22.94
CA ALA A 108 -7.26 17.63 23.00
C ALA A 108 -7.26 16.21 22.37
N ALA A 109 -8.26 15.39 22.69
CA ALA A 109 -8.41 14.06 22.12
C ALA A 109 -8.64 14.13 20.60
N ARG A 110 -9.51 15.03 20.14
CA ARG A 110 -9.78 15.25 18.72
C ARG A 110 -8.52 15.68 17.98
N SER A 111 -7.78 16.63 18.51
CA SER A 111 -6.55 17.15 17.91
C SER A 111 -5.50 16.06 17.69
N LEU A 112 -5.36 15.12 18.64
CA LEU A 112 -4.50 13.95 18.43
C LEU A 112 -5.04 13.02 17.32
N LEU A 113 -6.35 12.79 17.25
CA LEU A 113 -6.94 11.95 16.20
C LEU A 113 -6.81 12.60 14.81
N ASP A 114 -7.08 13.91 14.71
CA ASP A 114 -6.95 14.70 13.50
C ASP A 114 -5.49 14.64 13.02
N PHE A 115 -4.53 14.87 13.92
CA PHE A 115 -3.11 14.72 13.61
C PHE A 115 -2.77 13.33 13.07
N ILE A 116 -3.18 12.27 13.78
CA ILE A 116 -2.92 10.88 13.38
C ILE A 116 -3.51 10.58 12.00
N HIS A 117 -4.69 11.10 11.70
CA HIS A 117 -5.33 10.89 10.41
C HIS A 117 -4.60 11.65 9.28
N LEU A 118 -4.21 12.89 9.54
CA LEU A 118 -3.55 13.76 8.57
C LEU A 118 -2.17 13.21 8.17
N VAL A 119 -1.34 12.80 9.12
CA VAL A 119 0.02 12.26 8.83
C VAL A 119 0.02 10.91 8.10
N GLN A 120 -1.14 10.28 7.97
CA GLN A 120 -1.32 9.04 7.21
C GLN A 120 -1.80 9.28 5.78
N TYR A 121 -1.88 10.54 5.33
CA TYR A 121 -2.26 10.80 3.95
C TYR A 121 -1.21 10.21 2.98
N PRO A 122 -1.65 9.62 1.86
CA PRO A 122 -0.75 9.01 0.87
C PRO A 122 0.02 10.05 0.06
N SER A 123 -0.27 11.34 0.26
CA SER A 123 0.48 12.45 -0.31
C SER A 123 0.27 13.69 0.55
N HIS A 124 1.25 14.59 0.52
CA HIS A 124 1.23 15.82 1.29
C HIS A 124 1.58 17.02 0.42
N ASP A 125 0.94 18.13 0.72
CA ASP A 125 1.23 19.47 0.23
C ASP A 125 1.40 20.43 1.42
N GLY A 126 1.75 21.70 1.16
CA GLY A 126 1.91 22.68 2.24
C GLY A 126 0.65 22.88 3.09
N ARG A 127 -0.55 22.64 2.52
CA ARG A 127 -1.83 22.82 3.21
C ARG A 127 -2.12 21.68 4.18
N THR A 128 -1.97 20.44 3.75
CA THR A 128 -2.16 19.24 4.58
C THR A 128 -1.13 19.15 5.69
N LEU A 129 0.11 19.57 5.44
CA LEU A 129 1.13 19.69 6.49
C LEU A 129 0.75 20.75 7.52
N ARG A 130 0.26 21.92 7.08
CA ARG A 130 -0.23 22.96 7.99
C ARG A 130 -1.40 22.47 8.85
N TYR A 131 -2.31 21.68 8.29
CA TYR A 131 -3.38 21.06 9.10
C TYR A 131 -2.85 20.15 10.19
N ALA A 132 -1.77 19.40 9.92
CA ALA A 132 -1.13 18.57 10.93
C ALA A 132 -0.43 19.43 12.00
N GLU A 133 0.21 20.54 11.62
CA GLU A 133 0.79 21.52 12.56
C GLU A 133 -0.30 22.11 13.47
N GLU A 134 -1.39 22.61 12.89
CA GLU A 134 -2.54 23.17 13.61
C GLU A 134 -3.17 22.16 14.59
N ALA A 135 -3.23 20.89 14.19
CA ALA A 135 -3.71 19.82 15.06
C ALA A 135 -2.77 19.60 16.26
N LEU A 136 -1.45 19.62 16.08
CA LEU A 136 -0.52 19.56 17.20
C LEU A 136 -0.61 20.78 18.11
N ASP A 137 -0.71 21.99 17.54
CA ASP A 137 -0.84 23.22 18.31
C ASP A 137 -2.09 23.19 19.18
N SER A 138 -3.21 22.73 18.62
CA SER A 138 -4.47 22.55 19.36
C SER A 138 -4.33 21.52 20.48
N TRP A 139 -3.59 20.42 20.27
CA TRP A 139 -3.24 19.48 21.35
C TRP A 139 -2.41 20.18 22.45
N HIS A 140 -1.38 20.94 22.07
CA HIS A 140 -0.51 21.64 23.01
C HIS A 140 -1.24 22.69 23.85
N ALA A 141 -2.21 23.40 23.26
CA ALA A 141 -3.05 24.37 23.93
C ALA A 141 -4.01 23.74 24.95
N ASN A 142 -4.48 22.51 24.72
CA ASN A 142 -5.52 21.89 25.55
C ASN A 142 -5.01 20.79 26.51
N ARG A 143 -3.80 20.26 26.31
CA ARG A 143 -3.27 19.14 27.13
C ARG A 143 -3.13 19.48 28.62
N ALA A 144 -3.00 20.76 28.99
CA ALA A 144 -2.85 21.17 30.39
C ALA A 144 -4.01 20.67 31.27
N TYR A 145 -5.21 20.57 30.71
CA TYR A 145 -6.39 20.05 31.39
C TYR A 145 -6.18 18.66 32.02
N PHE A 146 -5.45 17.75 31.37
CA PHE A 146 -5.19 16.43 31.95
C PHE A 146 -4.27 16.49 33.19
N LYS A 147 -3.43 17.53 33.30
CA LYS A 147 -2.65 17.76 34.53
C LYS A 147 -3.51 18.37 35.63
N GLU A 148 -4.34 19.34 35.28
CA GLU A 148 -5.26 20.00 36.21
C GLU A 148 -6.27 19.03 36.84
N LYS A 149 -6.64 17.97 36.11
CA LYS A 149 -7.47 16.87 36.62
C LYS A 149 -6.68 15.74 37.27
N GLU A 150 -5.38 15.94 37.51
CA GLU A 150 -4.49 14.95 38.14
C GLU A 150 -4.50 13.58 37.43
N VAL A 151 -4.87 13.55 36.15
CA VAL A 151 -4.83 12.35 35.32
C VAL A 151 -3.40 12.02 34.93
N ARG A 152 -2.55 13.06 34.83
CA ARG A 152 -1.16 12.91 34.46
C ARG A 152 -0.29 14.08 34.96
N ASP A 153 0.85 13.77 35.56
CA ASP A 153 1.78 14.79 36.08
C ASP A 153 2.53 15.55 34.96
N HIS A 154 3.00 14.80 33.93
CA HIS A 154 3.79 15.36 32.84
C HIS A 154 3.58 14.63 31.50
N PHE A 155 3.91 15.31 30.40
CA PHE A 155 3.85 14.77 29.04
C PHE A 155 5.22 14.38 28.47
N ASN A 156 6.26 14.31 29.31
CA ASN A 156 7.59 13.78 28.94
C ASN A 156 7.51 12.27 28.70
N ILE A 157 6.85 11.91 27.60
CA ILE A 157 6.63 10.55 27.13
C ILE A 157 7.27 10.52 25.73
N PRO A 158 8.25 9.63 25.46
CA PRO A 158 8.96 9.61 24.19
C PRO A 158 8.03 9.58 22.97
N LYS A 159 6.91 8.85 23.05
CA LYS A 159 5.90 8.75 21.99
C LYS A 159 5.09 10.03 21.75
N PHE A 160 4.97 10.91 22.76
CA PHE A 160 4.37 12.23 22.59
C PHE A 160 5.38 13.24 22.08
N HIS A 161 6.64 13.14 22.52
CA HIS A 161 7.72 13.97 21.98
C HIS A 161 7.94 13.69 20.50
N SER A 162 7.84 12.43 20.06
CA SER A 162 8.02 12.06 18.66
C SER A 162 7.04 12.75 17.71
N LEU A 163 5.86 13.19 18.19
CA LEU A 163 4.88 13.91 17.38
C LEU A 163 5.46 15.17 16.73
N LEU A 164 6.37 15.86 17.42
CA LEU A 164 7.04 17.07 16.93
C LEU A 164 7.91 16.81 15.69
N HIS A 165 8.34 15.56 15.50
CA HIS A 165 9.27 15.17 14.43
C HIS A 165 8.56 14.63 13.19
N TYR A 166 7.26 14.32 13.26
CA TYR A 166 6.51 13.75 12.13
C TYR A 166 6.53 14.67 10.90
N ILE A 167 6.28 15.96 11.09
CA ILE A 167 6.16 16.90 9.95
C ILE A 167 7.52 17.17 9.30
N PRO A 168 8.61 17.44 10.05
CA PRO A 168 9.96 17.47 9.49
C PRO A 168 10.33 16.16 8.78
N LEU A 169 10.05 15.01 9.39
CA LEU A 169 10.38 13.71 8.80
C LEU A 169 9.54 13.41 7.55
N ILE A 170 8.28 13.86 7.47
CA ILE A 170 7.47 13.73 6.26
C ILE A 170 8.05 14.56 5.12
N LYS A 171 8.52 15.79 5.42
CA LYS A 171 9.20 16.64 4.43
C LYS A 171 10.51 16.01 3.94
N LEU A 172 11.25 15.34 4.83
CA LEU A 172 12.55 14.75 4.52
C LEU A 172 12.45 13.36 3.86
N LYS A 173 11.48 12.54 4.27
CA LYS A 173 11.40 11.10 3.97
C LYS A 173 10.09 10.67 3.30
N ALA A 174 9.28 11.62 2.87
CA ALA A 174 7.96 11.41 2.29
C ALA A 174 6.95 10.80 3.28
N THR A 175 5.93 10.14 2.76
CA THR A 175 4.74 9.68 3.50
C THR A 175 5.06 8.56 4.50
N THR A 176 4.21 8.44 5.52
CA THR A 176 4.46 7.54 6.67
C THR A 176 4.27 6.06 6.37
N ASP A 177 3.63 5.72 5.24
CA ASP A 177 3.44 4.35 4.77
C ASP A 177 4.75 3.65 4.42
N ASN A 178 5.72 4.37 3.87
CA ASN A 178 7.05 3.85 3.52
C ASN A 178 7.92 3.50 4.74
N GLY A 179 7.64 4.09 5.90
CA GLY A 179 8.39 3.87 7.15
C GLY A 179 7.65 3.04 8.20
N ASN A 180 6.40 2.63 7.93
CA ASN A 180 5.54 1.97 8.92
C ASN A 180 5.94 0.50 9.13
N THR A 181 5.97 0.06 10.39
CA THR A 181 6.44 -1.28 10.75
C THR A 181 5.36 -2.36 10.67
N GLU A 182 4.13 -2.00 10.33
CA GLU A 182 3.00 -2.93 10.17
C GLU A 182 3.30 -4.04 9.15
N ALA A 183 4.01 -3.71 8.06
CA ALA A 183 4.46 -4.69 7.08
C ALA A 183 5.45 -5.71 7.68
N PHE A 184 6.40 -5.25 8.50
CA PHE A 184 7.39 -6.11 9.16
C PHE A 184 6.77 -6.98 10.26
N GLU A 185 5.77 -6.48 11.00
CA GLU A 185 5.05 -7.29 11.99
C GLU A 185 4.28 -8.45 11.33
N HIS A 186 3.81 -8.27 10.09
CA HIS A 186 3.27 -9.37 9.30
C HIS A 186 4.33 -10.43 8.97
N LEU A 187 5.57 -10.01 8.68
CA LEU A 187 6.68 -10.93 8.44
C LEU A 187 7.06 -11.72 9.70
N HIS A 188 6.88 -11.18 10.91
CA HIS A 188 7.05 -11.95 12.14
C HIS A 188 6.11 -13.15 12.24
N ILE A 189 4.92 -13.07 11.66
CA ILE A 189 3.99 -14.22 11.63
C ILE A 189 4.64 -15.36 10.84
N THR A 190 5.06 -15.07 9.62
CA THR A 190 5.60 -16.07 8.70
C THR A 190 6.99 -16.56 9.13
N PHE A 191 7.86 -15.64 9.52
CA PHE A 191 9.27 -15.97 9.80
C PHE A 191 9.54 -16.43 11.23
N ALA A 192 8.76 -15.99 12.21
CA ALA A 192 8.96 -16.40 13.61
C ALA A 192 7.83 -17.31 14.11
N LYS A 193 6.56 -16.87 14.04
CA LYS A 193 5.45 -17.58 14.70
C LYS A 193 5.19 -18.96 14.09
N TYR A 194 5.25 -19.12 12.77
CA TYR A 194 5.08 -20.42 12.12
C TYR A 194 6.21 -21.39 12.41
N GLY A 195 7.46 -20.93 12.30
CA GLY A 195 8.63 -21.74 12.70
C GLY A 195 8.55 -22.17 14.16
N TRP A 196 8.19 -21.25 15.06
CA TRP A 196 8.01 -21.56 16.48
C TRP A 196 6.94 -22.62 16.71
N ARG A 197 5.77 -22.49 16.08
CA ARG A 197 4.67 -23.47 16.17
C ARG A 197 5.09 -24.85 15.66
N ALA A 198 5.86 -24.90 14.57
CA ALA A 198 6.37 -26.13 13.97
C ALA A 198 7.52 -26.78 14.77
N SER A 199 8.20 -26.04 15.64
CA SER A 199 9.27 -26.58 16.50
C SER A 199 8.73 -27.44 17.64
N ASN A 200 9.60 -28.18 18.32
CA ASN A 200 9.27 -28.86 19.59
C ASN A 200 9.42 -27.94 20.83
N LYS A 201 9.70 -26.64 20.63
CA LYS A 201 9.87 -25.61 21.68
C LYS A 201 11.05 -25.84 22.65
N ARG A 202 11.90 -26.84 22.40
CA ARG A 202 13.15 -27.09 23.13
C ARG A 202 14.33 -26.79 22.22
N ASP A 203 15.14 -25.79 22.55
CA ASP A 203 16.19 -25.28 21.66
C ASP A 203 15.62 -24.97 20.26
N ALA A 204 14.63 -24.06 20.25
CA ALA A 204 13.77 -23.87 19.09
C ALA A 204 14.44 -23.09 17.96
N PHE A 205 15.46 -22.26 18.23
CA PHE A 205 16.07 -21.39 17.23
C PHE A 205 16.64 -22.18 16.03
N PRO A 206 17.51 -23.19 16.21
CA PRO A 206 18.00 -24.00 15.08
C PRO A 206 16.87 -24.68 14.29
N GLN A 207 15.81 -25.10 14.98
CA GLN A 207 14.64 -25.71 14.35
C GLN A 207 13.84 -24.71 13.51
N MET A 208 13.66 -23.49 14.01
CA MET A 208 13.01 -22.40 13.29
C MET A 208 13.79 -22.04 12.03
N ILE A 209 15.12 -21.90 12.11
CA ILE A 209 15.99 -21.63 10.96
C ILE A 209 15.93 -22.77 9.94
N THR A 210 15.94 -24.02 10.41
CA THR A 210 15.79 -25.20 9.54
C THR A 210 14.43 -25.24 8.86
N TRP A 211 13.37 -24.93 9.60
CA TRP A 211 12.01 -24.86 9.06
C TRP A 211 11.92 -23.79 7.98
N LEU A 212 12.46 -22.59 8.23
CA LEU A 212 12.54 -21.51 7.25
C LEU A 212 13.27 -21.97 6.00
N SER A 213 14.50 -22.49 6.15
CA SER A 213 15.31 -22.99 5.04
C SER A 213 14.58 -24.02 4.18
N ARG A 214 13.73 -24.86 4.79
CA ARG A 214 12.90 -25.82 4.06
C ARG A 214 11.79 -25.12 3.28
N GLN A 215 11.08 -24.17 3.88
CA GLN A 215 10.08 -23.36 3.17
C GLN A 215 10.71 -22.61 1.98
N GLU A 216 11.90 -22.07 2.16
CA GLU A 216 12.65 -21.40 1.10
C GLU A 216 12.97 -22.32 -0.07
N LYS A 217 13.43 -23.54 0.23
CA LYS A 217 13.74 -24.57 -0.77
C LYS A 217 12.50 -25.07 -1.51
N VAL A 218 11.38 -25.29 -0.80
CA VAL A 218 10.10 -25.67 -1.43
C VAL A 218 9.64 -24.57 -2.38
N ALA A 219 9.59 -23.31 -1.91
CA ALA A 219 9.24 -22.17 -2.75
C ALA A 219 10.16 -22.03 -3.97
N SER A 220 11.47 -22.29 -3.81
CA SER A 220 12.44 -22.27 -4.93
C SER A 220 12.29 -23.46 -5.88
N TYR A 221 11.84 -24.61 -5.40
CA TYR A 221 11.61 -25.78 -6.24
C TYR A 221 10.30 -25.67 -7.02
N ASP A 222 9.23 -25.22 -6.36
CA ASP A 222 8.03 -24.76 -7.05
C ASP A 222 8.38 -23.63 -8.02
N PHE A 223 9.44 -22.85 -7.70
CA PHE A 223 10.02 -21.89 -8.62
C PHE A 223 10.42 -22.51 -9.95
N PHE A 224 11.34 -23.44 -9.82
CA PHE A 224 11.91 -24.15 -10.93
C PHE A 224 10.87 -24.94 -11.74
N ARG A 225 9.92 -25.63 -11.08
CA ARG A 225 8.92 -26.49 -11.75
C ARG A 225 8.02 -25.71 -12.71
N GLN A 226 7.45 -24.61 -12.23
CA GLN A 226 6.57 -23.78 -13.02
C GLN A 226 7.33 -23.10 -14.18
N TRP A 227 8.57 -22.64 -13.95
CA TRP A 227 9.42 -22.11 -15.04
C TRP A 227 9.66 -23.16 -16.12
N LYS A 228 10.02 -24.40 -15.75
CA LYS A 228 10.25 -25.52 -16.68
C LYS A 228 8.99 -25.92 -17.45
N SER A 229 7.81 -25.78 -16.83
CA SER A 229 6.53 -26.05 -17.50
C SER A 229 6.21 -25.02 -18.57
N ARG A 230 6.59 -23.74 -18.37
CA ARG A 230 6.41 -22.67 -19.36
C ARG A 230 7.33 -22.88 -20.57
N THR A 231 8.61 -23.19 -20.35
CA THR A 231 9.60 -23.43 -21.43
C THR A 231 9.25 -24.64 -22.31
N LYS A 232 8.73 -25.73 -21.72
CA LYS A 232 8.29 -26.91 -22.49
C LYS A 232 7.11 -26.65 -23.43
N LEU A 233 6.27 -25.67 -23.11
CA LEU A 233 5.13 -25.28 -23.96
C LEU A 233 5.58 -24.39 -25.12
N GLU A 234 6.64 -23.59 -24.92
CA GLU A 234 7.25 -22.75 -25.95
C GLU A 234 8.04 -23.58 -26.98
N GLU A 235 8.78 -24.61 -26.54
CA GLU A 235 9.54 -25.51 -27.42
C GLU A 235 8.65 -26.46 -28.25
N GLY A 236 7.39 -26.66 -27.86
CA GLY A 236 6.43 -27.53 -28.57
C GLY A 236 5.62 -26.84 -29.68
N GLY A 237 5.77 -25.53 -29.87
CA GLY A 237 4.96 -24.71 -30.79
C GLY A 237 5.62 -24.33 -32.13
N LEU A 238 6.85 -24.80 -32.41
CA LEU A 238 7.58 -24.49 -33.65
C LEU A 238 7.57 -25.67 -34.61
N LYS A 239 6.40 -25.92 -35.21
CA LYS A 239 6.29 -26.54 -36.54
C LYS A 239 5.05 -25.94 -37.21
N ASP A 240 5.29 -24.94 -38.05
CA ASP A 240 4.59 -24.82 -39.32
C ASP A 240 5.42 -23.91 -40.23
N ASP A 241 5.69 -24.47 -41.41
CA ASP A 241 6.46 -23.92 -42.51
C ASP A 241 5.72 -22.75 -43.18
N VAL A 242 6.40 -21.64 -43.46
CA VAL A 242 6.12 -20.80 -44.63
C VAL A 242 7.44 -20.21 -45.14
N GLU A 243 7.85 -20.68 -46.32
CA GLU A 243 8.78 -20.00 -47.22
C GLU A 243 8.19 -18.63 -47.63
N ASP A 244 8.96 -17.55 -47.57
CA ASP A 244 9.04 -16.65 -48.73
C ASP A 244 10.30 -15.78 -48.72
N ASP A 245 10.84 -15.60 -49.93
CA ASP A 245 12.03 -14.88 -50.31
C ASP A 245 11.90 -13.36 -50.11
N ALA A 246 12.99 -12.70 -49.69
CA ALA A 246 13.59 -11.53 -50.38
C ALA A 246 14.73 -10.89 -49.57
N MET A 247 15.86 -10.72 -50.25
CA MET A 247 17.09 -9.99 -49.84
C MET A 247 17.07 -8.54 -50.40
N PRO A 248 18.07 -7.68 -50.14
CA PRO A 248 18.05 -6.49 -49.29
C PRO A 248 18.07 -5.16 -50.11
N VAL A 249 18.23 -3.98 -49.48
CA VAL A 249 19.12 -2.85 -49.91
C VAL A 249 18.91 -1.58 -49.03
N THR A 250 20.04 -0.91 -48.81
CA THR A 250 20.42 0.35 -48.11
C THR A 250 19.70 1.63 -48.64
N ASP A 251 19.64 2.78 -47.96
CA ASP A 251 20.74 3.69 -47.54
C ASP A 251 20.22 4.84 -46.60
N PRO A 252 21.10 5.60 -45.91
CA PRO A 252 20.78 6.58 -44.86
C PRO A 252 20.83 8.04 -45.35
N GLY A 253 20.23 8.94 -44.56
CA GLY A 253 20.72 10.32 -44.45
C GLY A 253 19.71 11.45 -44.70
N GLU A 254 19.76 12.41 -43.77
CA GLU A 254 19.47 13.84 -43.93
C GLU A 254 18.01 14.33 -43.90
N ALA A 255 17.60 14.80 -42.71
CA ALA A 255 17.09 16.17 -42.53
C ALA A 255 16.92 16.47 -41.03
N GLU A 256 18.03 16.74 -40.34
CA GLU A 256 17.99 17.63 -39.18
C GLU A 256 17.70 19.06 -39.65
N VAL A 257 17.15 19.86 -38.74
CA VAL A 257 17.03 21.32 -38.83
C VAL A 257 15.83 21.85 -39.62
N VAL A 258 14.63 21.50 -39.14
CA VAL A 258 13.56 22.52 -39.04
C VAL A 258 13.12 22.64 -37.59
N VAL A 259 13.89 23.47 -36.87
CA VAL A 259 13.39 24.45 -35.90
C VAL A 259 12.41 23.89 -34.87
N ALA A 260 12.91 23.35 -33.76
CA ALA A 260 13.19 24.18 -32.58
C ALA A 260 12.02 25.13 -32.21
N LEU A 261 10.81 24.58 -32.01
CA LEU A 261 9.70 25.27 -31.33
C LEU A 261 8.63 24.33 -30.72
N ASP A 262 8.70 23.01 -30.94
CA ASP A 262 7.77 22.04 -30.31
C ASP A 262 8.28 21.42 -28.99
N ASN A 263 9.50 21.80 -28.54
CA ASN A 263 10.17 21.30 -27.33
C ASN A 263 9.54 21.76 -25.99
N LEU A 264 8.25 22.13 -25.99
CA LEU A 264 7.49 22.50 -24.79
C LEU A 264 6.18 21.74 -24.64
N LYS A 265 6.05 20.58 -25.30
CA LYS A 265 5.05 19.55 -24.99
C LYS A 265 5.73 18.39 -24.25
N LYS A 266 6.11 18.58 -22.97
CA LYS A 266 6.46 17.47 -22.07
C LYS A 266 5.20 16.60 -21.90
N LYS A 267 5.00 15.66 -22.83
CA LYS A 267 3.88 14.72 -22.85
C LYS A 267 4.09 13.71 -21.71
N PHE A 268 3.08 13.53 -20.87
CA PHE A 268 2.85 12.24 -20.23
C PHE A 268 2.92 11.17 -21.33
N GLY A 269 3.83 10.21 -21.18
CA GLY A 269 4.09 9.22 -22.22
C GLY A 269 4.15 7.83 -21.60
N VAL A 270 3.26 6.95 -22.06
CA VAL A 270 3.37 5.52 -21.82
C VAL A 270 4.24 4.95 -22.92
N GLN A 271 5.38 4.35 -22.56
CA GLN A 271 6.26 3.65 -23.47
C GLN A 271 6.07 2.14 -23.30
N LEU A 272 5.61 1.51 -24.38
CA LEU A 272 5.48 0.06 -24.51
C LEU A 272 6.51 -0.46 -25.52
N ALA A 273 6.88 -1.74 -25.39
CA ALA A 273 7.64 -2.39 -26.44
C ALA A 273 6.82 -2.40 -27.73
N LYS A 274 7.46 -2.11 -28.88
CA LYS A 274 6.78 -2.07 -30.20
C LYS A 274 6.06 -3.37 -30.56
N ARG A 275 6.47 -4.49 -29.96
CA ARG A 275 5.84 -5.80 -30.12
C ARG A 275 5.50 -6.35 -28.75
N ALA A 276 4.30 -6.89 -28.62
CA ALA A 276 3.90 -7.62 -27.42
C ALA A 276 4.77 -8.87 -27.26
N PRO A 277 5.34 -9.11 -26.07
CA PRO A 277 5.95 -10.38 -25.73
C PRO A 277 5.00 -11.57 -25.91
N GLU A 278 3.69 -11.35 -25.72
CA GLU A 278 2.66 -12.37 -25.83
C GLU A 278 1.48 -11.86 -26.69
N PRO A 279 1.62 -11.89 -28.02
CA PRO A 279 0.59 -11.39 -28.92
C PRO A 279 -0.61 -12.35 -29.01
N ASN A 280 -1.79 -11.79 -29.27
CA ASN A 280 -3.02 -12.49 -29.64
C ASN A 280 -3.47 -13.60 -28.66
N LYS A 281 -3.22 -13.41 -27.36
CA LYS A 281 -3.62 -14.35 -26.31
C LYS A 281 -5.13 -14.33 -26.09
N THR A 282 -5.76 -15.50 -26.01
CA THR A 282 -7.19 -15.59 -25.70
C THR A 282 -7.48 -15.20 -24.25
N LEU A 283 -8.69 -14.69 -24.01
CA LEU A 283 -9.18 -14.33 -22.67
C LEU A 283 -9.06 -15.48 -21.66
N GLU A 284 -9.37 -16.70 -22.08
CA GLU A 284 -9.28 -17.90 -21.25
C GLU A 284 -7.81 -18.22 -20.93
N LYS A 285 -6.92 -18.04 -21.90
CA LYS A 285 -5.50 -18.29 -21.71
C LYS A 285 -4.85 -17.23 -20.83
N ILE A 286 -5.28 -15.97 -20.91
CA ILE A 286 -4.88 -14.92 -19.96
C ILE A 286 -5.37 -15.29 -18.56
N SER A 287 -6.62 -15.71 -18.43
CA SER A 287 -7.20 -16.14 -17.15
C SER A 287 -6.42 -17.30 -16.52
N CYS A 288 -5.99 -18.27 -17.32
CA CYS A 288 -5.22 -19.42 -16.84
C CYS A 288 -3.75 -19.09 -16.56
N ASP A 289 -3.05 -18.47 -17.52
CA ASP A 289 -1.60 -18.22 -17.45
C ASP A 289 -1.24 -17.24 -16.32
N HIS A 290 -2.17 -16.33 -16.02
CA HIS A 290 -2.04 -15.37 -14.94
C HIS A 290 -2.75 -15.84 -13.67
N ASN A 291 -3.37 -17.02 -13.58
CA ASN A 291 -4.12 -17.45 -12.38
C ASN A 291 -5.23 -16.46 -11.97
N ALA A 292 -5.91 -15.92 -12.98
CA ALA A 292 -6.96 -14.92 -12.90
C ALA A 292 -8.33 -15.47 -13.32
N PRO A 293 -8.93 -16.40 -12.55
CA PRO A 293 -10.13 -17.13 -12.97
C PRO A 293 -11.35 -16.21 -13.19
N MET A 294 -11.33 -15.03 -12.59
CA MET A 294 -12.41 -14.05 -12.63
C MET A 294 -12.09 -12.90 -13.62
N PHE A 295 -10.98 -12.95 -14.35
CA PHE A 295 -10.53 -11.85 -15.22
C PHE A 295 -11.61 -11.40 -16.22
N ILE A 296 -12.26 -12.34 -16.89
CA ILE A 296 -13.29 -12.05 -17.90
C ILE A 296 -14.47 -11.28 -17.28
N ASP A 297 -14.90 -11.67 -16.08
CA ASP A 297 -15.99 -11.00 -15.38
C ASP A 297 -15.57 -9.60 -14.93
N ALA A 298 -14.35 -9.43 -14.40
CA ALA A 298 -13.79 -8.13 -14.04
C ALA A 298 -13.72 -7.20 -15.25
N LEU A 299 -13.25 -7.71 -16.38
CA LEU A 299 -13.12 -6.96 -17.62
C LEU A 299 -14.48 -6.49 -18.13
N LYS A 300 -15.50 -7.34 -18.07
CA LYS A 300 -16.89 -6.95 -18.39
C LYS A 300 -17.39 -5.83 -17.48
N HIS A 301 -17.16 -5.92 -16.17
CA HIS A 301 -17.54 -4.87 -15.22
C HIS A 301 -16.80 -3.55 -15.49
N PHE A 302 -15.51 -3.63 -15.83
CA PHE A 302 -14.70 -2.47 -16.17
C PHE A 302 -15.22 -1.76 -17.42
N ILE A 303 -15.39 -2.48 -18.53
CA ILE A 303 -15.89 -1.93 -19.79
C ILE A 303 -17.29 -1.35 -19.60
N ASN A 304 -18.15 -2.04 -18.85
CA ASN A 304 -19.49 -1.54 -18.55
C ASN A 304 -19.46 -0.23 -17.74
N GLY A 305 -18.47 -0.04 -16.88
CA GLY A 305 -18.25 1.21 -16.15
C GLY A 305 -17.77 2.38 -17.02
N LEU A 306 -17.23 2.10 -18.22
CA LEU A 306 -16.85 3.11 -19.21
C LEU A 306 -18.02 3.47 -20.16
N CYS A 307 -19.07 2.65 -20.20
CA CYS A 307 -20.24 2.91 -21.03
C CYS A 307 -21.09 4.06 -20.46
N LYS A 308 -21.58 4.96 -21.33
CA LYS A 308 -22.54 6.03 -20.95
C LYS A 308 -23.83 5.48 -20.33
N GLU A 309 -24.25 4.30 -20.78
CA GLU A 309 -25.42 3.57 -20.27
C GLU A 309 -24.99 2.15 -19.85
N PRO A 310 -24.68 1.91 -18.57
CA PRO A 310 -24.23 0.62 -18.09
C PRO A 310 -25.35 -0.42 -18.07
N LEU A 311 -25.03 -1.64 -18.51
CA LEU A 311 -25.91 -2.79 -18.44
C LEU A 311 -26.12 -3.26 -16.99
N PRO A 312 -27.33 -3.75 -16.64
CA PRO A 312 -27.57 -4.41 -15.36
C PRO A 312 -26.71 -5.68 -15.20
N GLN A 313 -26.19 -5.91 -13.99
CA GLN A 313 -25.22 -6.98 -13.69
C GLN A 313 -25.61 -8.37 -14.22
N LYS A 314 -26.90 -8.74 -14.13
CA LYS A 314 -27.41 -10.04 -14.63
C LYS A 314 -27.29 -10.19 -16.15
N LYS A 315 -27.44 -9.10 -16.91
CA LYS A 315 -27.27 -9.10 -18.37
C LYS A 315 -25.80 -8.95 -18.76
N LEU A 316 -25.02 -8.24 -17.97
CA LEU A 316 -23.60 -8.01 -18.24
C LEU A 316 -22.81 -9.32 -18.32
N LEU A 317 -22.97 -10.20 -17.33
CA LEU A 317 -22.22 -11.46 -17.26
C LEU A 317 -22.55 -12.41 -18.43
N THR A 318 -23.79 -12.38 -18.94
CA THR A 318 -24.23 -13.21 -20.07
C THR A 318 -23.95 -12.57 -21.44
N THR A 319 -23.53 -11.30 -21.47
CA THR A 319 -23.20 -10.61 -22.72
C THR A 319 -21.78 -11.01 -23.14
N PRO A 320 -21.56 -11.49 -24.38
CA PRO A 320 -20.22 -11.77 -24.87
C PRO A 320 -19.44 -10.47 -25.07
N LEU A 321 -18.12 -10.51 -24.83
CA LEU A 321 -17.25 -9.39 -25.18
C LEU A 321 -17.08 -9.34 -26.71
N PRO A 322 -16.95 -8.14 -27.31
CA PRO A 322 -16.83 -8.00 -28.76
C PRO A 322 -15.47 -8.48 -29.32
N PHE A 323 -14.53 -8.82 -28.43
CA PHE A 323 -13.20 -9.35 -28.73
C PHE A 323 -12.93 -10.56 -27.83
N ALA A 324 -12.07 -11.46 -28.30
CA ALA A 324 -11.73 -12.70 -27.60
C ALA A 324 -10.22 -12.83 -27.31
N ARG A 325 -9.42 -11.90 -27.82
CA ARG A 325 -7.95 -11.98 -27.79
C ARG A 325 -7.32 -10.63 -27.56
N PHE A 326 -6.15 -10.64 -26.92
CA PHE A 326 -5.38 -9.47 -26.61
C PHE A 326 -3.89 -9.70 -26.74
N ASP A 327 -3.20 -8.63 -27.08
CA ASP A 327 -1.76 -8.57 -26.97
C ASP A 327 -1.37 -8.25 -25.52
N VAL A 328 -0.40 -9.01 -24.98
CA VAL A 328 0.02 -8.93 -23.58
C VAL A 328 1.47 -8.47 -23.45
N TRP A 329 1.68 -7.42 -22.64
CA TRP A 329 2.99 -6.90 -22.26
C TRP A 329 3.25 -7.10 -20.77
N HIS A 330 4.52 -7.37 -20.45
CA HIS A 330 4.99 -7.57 -19.08
C HIS A 330 5.69 -6.36 -18.49
N GLN A 331 5.88 -5.30 -19.28
CA GLN A 331 6.59 -4.11 -18.84
C GLN A 331 6.02 -2.89 -19.54
N VAL A 332 5.80 -1.85 -18.76
CA VAL A 332 5.43 -0.52 -19.24
C VAL A 332 6.32 0.50 -18.56
N LYS A 333 6.83 1.46 -19.33
CA LYS A 333 7.61 2.58 -18.79
C LYS A 333 6.72 3.82 -18.83
N ILE A 334 6.51 4.43 -17.69
CA ILE A 334 5.66 5.61 -17.51
C ILE A 334 6.59 6.79 -17.28
N ALA A 335 6.55 7.77 -18.16
CA ALA A 335 7.21 9.06 -17.93
C ALA A 335 6.26 9.95 -17.11
N LEU A 336 6.62 10.22 -15.85
CA LEU A 336 5.91 11.14 -14.98
C LEU A 336 6.48 12.55 -15.18
N LEU A 337 5.61 13.55 -15.17
CA LEU A 337 6.05 14.95 -15.15
C LEU A 337 6.72 15.23 -13.80
N GLY A 338 8.04 15.41 -13.81
CA GLY A 338 8.79 15.87 -12.64
C GLY A 338 8.23 17.21 -12.16
N LEU A 339 7.86 17.27 -10.87
CA LEU A 339 7.34 18.49 -10.21
C LEU A 339 8.44 19.53 -9.94
N PHE A 340 9.70 19.16 -10.10
CA PHE A 340 10.87 20.01 -9.96
C PHE A 340 11.80 19.78 -11.17
N GLU A 341 12.59 20.81 -11.48
CA GLU A 341 13.35 21.06 -12.70
C GLU A 341 14.04 19.84 -13.37
N ASP A 342 13.98 19.85 -14.71
CA ASP A 342 14.81 19.16 -15.72
C ASP A 342 15.16 17.66 -15.63
N GLU A 343 14.70 16.90 -14.64
CA GLU A 343 14.84 15.44 -14.65
C GLU A 343 13.57 14.74 -15.18
N GLU A 344 13.71 13.98 -16.28
CA GLU A 344 12.69 13.02 -16.73
C GLU A 344 12.63 11.85 -15.75
N LEU A 345 11.68 11.92 -14.81
CA LEU A 345 11.35 10.79 -13.94
C LEU A 345 10.56 9.74 -14.74
N SER A 346 11.27 8.69 -15.14
CA SER A 346 10.64 7.52 -15.76
C SER A 346 10.56 6.35 -14.79
N GLU A 347 9.36 5.89 -14.48
CA GLU A 347 9.13 4.70 -13.69
C GLU A 347 8.88 3.51 -14.61
N THR A 348 9.49 2.36 -14.31
CA THR A 348 9.25 1.13 -15.06
C THR A 348 8.40 0.20 -14.22
N VAL A 349 7.16 0.01 -14.63
CA VAL A 349 6.25 -0.96 -14.02
C VAL A 349 6.41 -2.29 -14.75
N LYS A 350 6.69 -3.36 -14.00
CA LYS A 350 6.82 -4.72 -14.52
C LYS A 350 5.70 -5.60 -13.96
N ALA A 351 4.92 -6.19 -14.85
CA ALA A 351 3.99 -7.26 -14.53
C ALA A 351 4.76 -8.59 -14.50
N VAL A 352 5.08 -9.06 -13.29
CA VAL A 352 5.72 -10.37 -13.08
C VAL A 352 4.62 -11.38 -12.73
N PRO A 353 4.34 -12.38 -13.58
CA PRO A 353 3.35 -13.40 -13.28
C PRO A 353 3.93 -14.35 -12.21
N ILE A 354 3.61 -14.05 -10.95
CA ILE A 354 3.79 -14.83 -9.71
C ILE A 354 5.12 -14.60 -8.94
N TRP A 355 4.99 -14.18 -7.67
CA TRP A 355 6.06 -14.16 -6.65
C TRP A 355 5.80 -15.27 -5.62
N ARG A 356 6.75 -16.20 -5.43
CA ARG A 356 6.52 -17.55 -4.87
C ARG A 356 6.43 -17.67 -3.35
N ARG A 357 6.12 -16.61 -2.61
CA ARG A 357 6.00 -16.64 -1.14
C ARG A 357 4.81 -15.88 -0.57
N SER A 358 3.86 -15.47 -1.40
CA SER A 358 2.64 -14.83 -0.91
C SER A 358 1.44 -15.72 -1.20
N ASP A 359 0.70 -16.09 -0.16
CA ASP A 359 -0.66 -16.65 -0.28
C ASP A 359 -1.66 -15.56 -0.73
N ILE A 360 -1.21 -14.30 -0.83
CA ILE A 360 -1.99 -13.14 -1.22
C ILE A 360 -1.36 -12.51 -2.46
N SER A 361 -1.96 -12.76 -3.60
CA SER A 361 -1.62 -12.13 -4.87
C SER A 361 -1.95 -10.62 -4.84
N ARG A 362 -1.00 -9.73 -5.19
CA ARG A 362 -1.18 -8.25 -5.27
C ARG A 362 -0.84 -7.74 -6.67
N PHE A 363 -1.69 -6.90 -7.25
CA PHE A 363 -1.54 -6.39 -8.63
C PHE A 363 -1.86 -4.90 -8.74
N ASP A 364 -1.16 -4.25 -9.67
CA ASP A 364 -1.53 -2.95 -10.23
C ASP A 364 -1.90 -3.18 -11.71
N THR A 365 -3.15 -2.90 -12.09
CA THR A 365 -3.62 -3.05 -13.48
C THR A 365 -3.59 -1.69 -14.17
N ILE A 366 -2.89 -1.60 -15.29
CA ILE A 366 -2.82 -0.39 -16.12
C ILE A 366 -3.49 -0.72 -17.46
N ILE A 367 -4.61 -0.04 -17.72
CA ILE A 367 -5.30 -0.10 -19.02
C ILE A 367 -4.95 1.18 -19.74
N VAL A 368 -4.29 1.03 -20.88
CA VAL A 368 -3.84 2.17 -21.71
C VAL A 368 -4.78 2.24 -22.90
N LEU A 369 -5.55 3.32 -22.99
CA LEU A 369 -6.31 3.66 -24.18
C LEU A 369 -5.35 4.37 -25.15
N GLN A 370 -5.11 3.78 -26.31
CA GLN A 370 -4.26 4.36 -27.34
C GLN A 370 -5.13 4.71 -28.56
N ASP A 371 -5.48 5.99 -28.67
CA ASP A 371 -6.11 6.60 -29.85
C ASP A 371 -5.52 8.01 -30.04
N GLU A 372 -5.40 8.48 -31.28
CA GLU A 372 -5.03 9.86 -31.61
C GLU A 372 -6.03 10.90 -31.03
N GLN A 373 -7.24 10.48 -30.66
CA GLN A 373 -8.38 11.29 -30.22
C GLN A 373 -8.93 10.91 -28.83
N ALA A 374 -8.21 10.10 -28.03
CA ALA A 374 -8.71 9.62 -26.74
C ALA A 374 -9.00 10.77 -25.75
N GLU A 375 -10.26 11.22 -25.68
CA GLU A 375 -10.72 12.21 -24.70
C GLU A 375 -11.16 11.53 -23.39
N SER A 376 -10.54 11.98 -22.31
CA SER A 376 -10.75 11.54 -20.92
C SER A 376 -12.03 12.14 -20.31
N PRO A 377 -13.04 11.35 -19.91
CA PRO A 377 -14.17 11.85 -19.14
C PRO A 377 -13.85 11.77 -17.65
N GLY A 378 -13.28 12.85 -17.08
CA GLY A 378 -13.01 12.94 -15.65
C GLY A 378 -12.53 14.32 -15.21
N VAL A 379 -13.47 15.14 -14.72
CA VAL A 379 -13.34 16.40 -13.95
C VAL A 379 -12.29 17.43 -14.43
N ALA A 380 -12.80 18.57 -14.91
CA ALA A 380 -12.02 19.72 -15.35
C ALA A 380 -11.01 20.22 -14.29
N GLY A 381 -9.73 19.94 -14.52
CA GLY A 381 -8.61 20.49 -13.74
C GLY A 381 -7.33 19.67 -13.90
N LYS A 382 -6.54 20.00 -14.92
CA LYS A 382 -5.20 19.47 -15.26
C LYS A 382 -5.16 17.99 -15.70
N LYS A 383 -4.74 17.82 -16.96
CA LYS A 383 -4.62 16.56 -17.70
C LYS A 383 -3.64 15.61 -17.01
N THR A 384 -4.15 14.46 -16.57
CA THR A 384 -3.39 13.37 -15.94
C THR A 384 -3.64 12.07 -16.69
N CYS A 385 -2.62 11.20 -16.72
CA CYS A 385 -2.76 9.81 -17.14
C CYS A 385 -3.76 9.09 -16.22
N VAL A 386 -4.74 8.38 -16.78
CA VAL A 386 -5.65 7.55 -16.00
C VAL A 386 -4.89 6.32 -15.54
N THR A 387 -4.38 6.37 -14.31
CA THR A 387 -3.96 5.19 -13.56
C THR A 387 -5.09 4.90 -12.59
N MET A 388 -5.86 3.83 -12.79
CA MET A 388 -6.95 3.48 -11.89
C MET A 388 -6.57 2.27 -11.04
N SER A 389 -6.43 2.50 -9.74
CA SER A 389 -6.63 1.47 -8.71
C SER A 389 -8.12 1.15 -8.68
N LEU A 390 -8.51 -0.08 -8.99
CA LEU A 390 -9.87 -0.56 -8.76
C LEU A 390 -10.20 -0.47 -7.25
N PRO A 391 -11.39 0.02 -6.86
CA PRO A 391 -11.79 0.07 -5.46
C PRO A 391 -11.97 -1.34 -4.88
N LEU A 392 -11.56 -1.45 -3.61
CA LEU A 392 -11.33 -2.62 -2.76
C LEU A 392 -12.45 -3.69 -2.60
N PHE A 393 -13.51 -3.71 -3.42
CA PHE A 393 -14.71 -4.52 -3.12
C PHE A 393 -15.10 -5.59 -4.15
N LEU A 394 -14.22 -5.91 -5.09
CA LEU A 394 -14.37 -7.13 -5.88
C LEU A 394 -13.03 -7.89 -5.86
N HIS A 395 -13.04 -9.09 -5.29
CA HIS A 395 -11.89 -10.00 -5.30
C HIS A 395 -11.58 -10.42 -6.73
N PHE A 396 -10.64 -9.72 -7.35
CA PHE A 396 -10.02 -10.13 -8.60
C PHE A 396 -8.51 -10.20 -8.37
N GLN A 397 -8.00 -11.41 -8.49
CA GLN A 397 -6.59 -11.77 -8.43
C GLN A 397 -6.09 -11.92 -9.88
N ASP A 398 -4.92 -11.31 -10.13
CA ASP A 398 -4.07 -11.31 -11.33
C ASP A 398 -4.67 -10.71 -12.62
N VAL A 399 -3.98 -9.79 -13.33
CA VAL A 399 -4.26 -9.51 -14.77
C VAL A 399 -3.04 -8.94 -15.53
N ALA A 400 -2.87 -9.46 -16.75
CA ALA A 400 -2.07 -9.00 -17.89
C ALA A 400 -2.28 -7.53 -18.35
N LEU A 401 -1.27 -6.93 -18.99
CA LEU A 401 -1.51 -5.73 -19.81
C LEU A 401 -2.32 -6.16 -21.03
N VAL A 402 -3.41 -5.47 -21.33
CA VAL A 402 -4.22 -5.70 -22.52
C VAL A 402 -4.25 -4.39 -23.29
N VAL A 403 -3.65 -4.38 -24.48
CA VAL A 403 -3.73 -3.21 -25.38
C VAL A 403 -4.91 -3.41 -26.32
N PHE A 404 -5.68 -2.35 -26.47
CA PHE A 404 -6.72 -2.20 -27.47
C PHE A 404 -6.10 -1.50 -28.68
N GLU A 405 -6.30 -2.05 -29.88
CA GLU A 405 -6.28 -1.27 -31.12
C GLU A 405 -7.68 -0.71 -31.38
#